data_AF-A0A176WJZ7-F1
#
_entry.id   AF-A0A176WJZ7-F1
#
_cell.length_a   1.000
_cell.length_b   1.000
_cell.length_c   1.000
_cell.angle_alpha   90.00
_cell.angle_beta   90.00
_cell.angle_gamma   90.00
#
_symmetry.space_group_name_H-M   'P 1'
#
loop_
_entity.id
_entity.type
_entity.pdbx_description
1 polymer ?
#
loop_
_entity_poly.entity_id
_entity_poly.type
_entity_poly.pdbx_seq_one_letter_code
_entity_poly.pdbx_strand_id
1 'polypeptide(L)'
;MRRPPFFEGGDEGWSEPSPTTNYVAQHDRMADRTVGPVTVTVTSKGRRRPQKNAVRDRTKTRDGVATSFAGPSPFPFRHADMRFDGVDGRPPASSSVVGRRWRWRWRSRMGSVNVAIPAQALHHLVRSLVLSFLIFGTSTALVSAASAWAVTDWADAHATFYGGQDASGTMGGACGYGNLYSTAYGTASTALSNALFNNGLSCGACFQIMCKLDGSKYCYTGGKSITVTATNACPPGSEGGWCDPPKAHFDLSYPMFQQLAEPVGGVIPVQYKRVSCQKNGGIRFTINGNAWFDLVLVTNVGGGGDIAKLEMKGASTDWCPMSQNWGQNWQASGHPELCGQTLSFRATLGDGRSQEFYDVAPSNWGFGQTFEANTNFL
;
A
#
# COMPACT_ATOMS: atom_id res chain seq x y z
N MET A 1 45.66 -57.03 43.41
CA MET A 1 45.26 -58.03 42.40
C MET A 1 43.87 -57.68 41.88
N ARG A 2 43.71 -57.68 40.54
CA ARG A 2 42.48 -57.76 39.72
C ARG A 2 41.57 -56.51 39.57
N ARG A 3 41.35 -56.18 38.28
CA ARG A 3 40.51 -55.17 37.58
C ARG A 3 39.00 -55.55 37.60
N PRO A 4 38.07 -54.84 36.90
CA PRO A 4 37.86 -53.40 36.57
C PRO A 4 36.41 -52.93 36.89
N PRO A 5 36.00 -51.69 36.57
CA PRO A 5 34.58 -51.36 36.39
C PRO A 5 34.18 -51.11 34.91
N PHE A 6 32.88 -51.34 34.70
CA PHE A 6 32.09 -51.33 33.47
C PHE A 6 31.60 -49.91 33.10
N PHE A 7 31.12 -49.76 31.87
CA PHE A 7 30.62 -48.54 31.21
C PHE A 7 29.10 -48.33 31.39
N GLU A 8 28.62 -47.16 30.93
CA GLU A 8 27.25 -46.61 30.78
C GLU A 8 26.71 -45.80 31.97
N GLY A 9 26.12 -44.61 31.84
CA GLY A 9 25.74 -43.75 30.71
C GLY A 9 25.24 -42.41 31.28
N GLY A 10 25.15 -41.35 30.46
CA GLY A 10 24.69 -40.03 30.92
C GLY A 10 24.20 -39.16 29.75
N ASP A 11 22.97 -38.65 29.93
CA ASP A 11 22.10 -37.96 28.98
C ASP A 11 22.63 -36.63 28.43
N GLU A 12 22.41 -36.37 27.14
CA GLU A 12 22.55 -35.03 26.54
C GLU A 12 21.16 -34.43 26.21
N GLY A 13 20.83 -33.35 26.91
CA GLY A 13 19.69 -32.48 26.64
C GLY A 13 20.02 -31.42 25.59
N TRP A 14 19.12 -31.27 24.63
CA TRP A 14 19.18 -30.28 23.55
C TRP A 14 18.81 -28.88 24.05
N SER A 15 19.65 -27.89 23.71
CA SER A 15 19.31 -26.47 23.80
C SER A 15 19.71 -25.77 22.49
N GLU A 16 18.73 -25.13 21.84
CA GLU A 16 18.90 -24.32 20.63
C GLU A 16 19.48 -22.93 20.97
N PRO A 17 20.32 -22.35 20.09
CA PRO A 17 20.51 -20.90 20.03
C PRO A 17 19.99 -20.27 18.72
N SER A 18 19.48 -19.05 18.88
CA SER A 18 18.87 -18.11 17.94
C SER A 18 19.68 -17.78 16.66
N PRO A 19 19.04 -17.33 15.56
CA PRO A 19 19.73 -17.04 14.31
C PRO A 19 20.23 -15.59 14.23
N THR A 20 21.54 -15.42 14.06
CA THR A 20 22.14 -14.26 13.39
C THR A 20 22.87 -14.78 12.16
N THR A 21 22.51 -14.30 10.97
CA THR A 21 23.30 -14.59 9.77
C THR A 21 23.35 -13.36 8.87
N ASN A 22 24.51 -12.70 8.93
CA ASN A 22 25.01 -11.79 7.93
C ASN A 22 25.30 -12.58 6.64
N TYR A 23 24.76 -12.16 5.49
CA TYR A 23 25.23 -12.65 4.20
C TYR A 23 26.34 -11.74 3.69
N VAL A 24 27.57 -12.25 3.79
CA VAL A 24 28.77 -11.69 3.14
C VAL A 24 28.82 -12.24 1.71
N ALA A 25 28.89 -11.35 0.72
CA ALA A 25 29.17 -11.70 -0.66
C ALA A 25 30.62 -12.19 -0.79
N GLN A 26 30.82 -13.44 -1.22
CA GLN A 26 32.14 -13.94 -1.63
C GLN A 26 32.30 -13.83 -3.15
N HIS A 27 33.25 -12.99 -3.54
CA HIS A 27 33.93 -13.06 -4.82
C HIS A 27 35.16 -13.97 -4.67
N ASP A 28 35.39 -14.88 -5.61
CA ASP A 28 36.76 -15.20 -6.02
C ASP A 28 36.86 -15.76 -7.45
N ARG A 29 38.07 -15.62 -8.00
CA ARG A 29 38.41 -15.53 -9.42
C ARG A 29 38.57 -16.85 -10.19
N MET A 30 38.37 -16.69 -11.50
CA MET A 30 38.80 -17.46 -12.69
C MET A 30 39.80 -18.63 -12.53
N ALA A 31 39.50 -19.73 -13.22
CA ALA A 31 40.50 -20.50 -13.97
C ALA A 31 39.90 -21.06 -15.28
N ASP A 32 40.71 -20.90 -16.33
CA ASP A 32 40.58 -21.32 -17.72
C ASP A 32 40.26 -22.82 -17.92
N ARG A 33 39.40 -23.13 -18.91
CA ARG A 33 39.41 -24.40 -19.66
C ARG A 33 38.49 -24.33 -20.90
N THR A 34 39.12 -24.29 -22.06
CA THR A 34 38.55 -24.58 -23.40
C THR A 34 38.03 -26.01 -23.53
N VAL A 35 36.78 -26.21 -23.98
CA VAL A 35 36.30 -27.46 -24.63
C VAL A 35 35.25 -27.10 -25.70
N GLY A 36 35.35 -27.74 -26.88
CA GLY A 36 34.69 -27.40 -28.15
C GLY A 36 33.20 -27.82 -28.31
N PRO A 37 32.67 -27.77 -29.56
CA PRO A 37 31.24 -27.72 -29.83
C PRO A 37 30.54 -29.08 -29.73
N VAL A 38 29.33 -29.07 -29.16
CA VAL A 38 28.43 -30.24 -29.09
C VAL A 38 27.35 -30.12 -30.18
N THR A 39 27.31 -31.12 -31.05
CA THR A 39 26.30 -31.30 -32.10
C THR A 39 25.06 -31.99 -31.52
N VAL A 40 23.86 -31.46 -31.78
CA VAL A 40 22.57 -32.08 -31.41
C VAL A 40 21.93 -32.71 -32.65
N THR A 41 21.72 -34.03 -32.61
CA THR A 41 21.04 -34.79 -33.66
C THR A 41 19.56 -34.97 -33.31
N VAL A 42 18.66 -34.44 -34.14
CA VAL A 42 17.21 -34.67 -34.07
C VAL A 42 16.85 -35.85 -34.96
N THR A 43 16.11 -36.84 -34.43
CA THR A 43 15.45 -37.87 -35.24
C THR A 43 13.94 -37.79 -35.09
N SER A 44 13.25 -37.77 -36.23
CA SER A 44 11.79 -37.75 -36.35
C SER A 44 11.30 -39.02 -37.05
N LYS A 45 10.24 -39.63 -36.51
CA LYS A 45 9.32 -40.58 -37.16
C LYS A 45 8.02 -40.48 -36.34
N GLY A 46 6.79 -40.43 -36.86
CA GLY A 46 6.23 -40.64 -38.19
C GLY A 46 4.76 -41.05 -37.97
N ARG A 47 3.82 -40.32 -38.57
CA ARG A 47 2.34 -40.47 -38.48
C ARG A 47 1.82 -41.88 -38.83
N ARG A 48 0.65 -42.26 -38.28
CA ARG A 48 -0.56 -42.68 -39.03
C ARG A 48 -1.82 -42.77 -38.14
N ARG A 49 -2.99 -42.72 -38.80
CA ARG A 49 -4.35 -42.31 -38.36
C ARG A 49 -5.32 -43.54 -38.28
N PRO A 50 -6.65 -43.39 -38.03
CA PRO A 50 -7.40 -44.14 -37.00
C PRO A 50 -8.37 -45.20 -37.53
N GLN A 51 -9.04 -45.94 -36.63
CA GLN A 51 -10.22 -46.78 -36.97
C GLN A 51 -11.34 -46.68 -35.91
N LYS A 52 -12.58 -46.72 -36.42
CA LYS A 52 -13.89 -46.65 -35.74
C LYS A 52 -14.35 -48.03 -35.25
N ASN A 53 -15.25 -48.04 -34.26
CA ASN A 53 -16.51 -48.83 -34.11
C ASN A 53 -16.94 -48.73 -32.62
N ALA A 54 -18.03 -48.06 -32.23
CA ALA A 54 -19.46 -48.37 -32.36
C ALA A 54 -19.97 -49.53 -31.48
N VAL A 55 -21.01 -49.21 -30.68
CA VAL A 55 -22.24 -49.99 -30.37
C VAL A 55 -22.57 -50.27 -28.87
N ARG A 56 -23.80 -49.83 -28.52
CA ARG A 56 -24.81 -50.30 -27.51
C ARG A 56 -24.73 -49.92 -26.02
N ASP A 57 -25.52 -48.90 -25.69
CA ASP A 57 -26.87 -48.97 -25.08
C ASP A 57 -27.17 -50.07 -24.02
N ARG A 58 -27.46 -49.62 -22.78
CA ARG A 58 -28.55 -50.18 -21.96
C ARG A 58 -28.97 -49.24 -20.82
N THR A 59 -30.22 -48.83 -20.90
CA THR A 59 -31.14 -48.35 -19.86
C THR A 59 -31.10 -49.15 -18.53
N LYS A 60 -31.20 -48.46 -17.38
CA LYS A 60 -32.24 -48.72 -16.36
C LYS A 60 -32.29 -47.68 -15.24
N THR A 61 -33.49 -47.14 -15.07
CA THR A 61 -34.07 -46.45 -13.91
C THR A 61 -34.03 -47.26 -12.62
N ARG A 62 -33.81 -46.62 -11.46
CA ARG A 62 -34.76 -46.64 -10.32
C ARG A 62 -34.35 -45.74 -9.15
N ASP A 63 -35.39 -45.35 -8.43
CA ASP A 63 -35.49 -44.39 -7.34
C ASP A 63 -34.83 -44.80 -6.02
N GLY A 64 -34.55 -43.78 -5.21
CA GLY A 64 -34.93 -43.78 -3.81
C GLY A 64 -33.85 -44.11 -2.78
N VAL A 65 -33.62 -43.13 -1.90
CA VAL A 65 -33.64 -43.21 -0.43
C VAL A 65 -32.50 -42.40 0.17
N ALA A 66 -32.89 -41.36 0.91
CA ALA A 66 -32.07 -40.61 1.82
C ALA A 66 -31.67 -41.49 3.01
N THR A 67 -30.39 -41.49 3.34
CA THR A 67 -29.91 -41.84 4.68
C THR A 67 -28.91 -40.80 5.15
N SER A 68 -29.24 -40.25 6.30
CA SER A 68 -28.46 -39.40 7.18
C SER A 68 -27.07 -39.96 7.47
N PHE A 69 -26.06 -39.10 7.42
CA PHE A 69 -24.89 -39.22 8.29
C PHE A 69 -24.63 -37.88 8.98
N ALA A 70 -24.89 -37.88 10.29
CA ALA A 70 -24.47 -36.88 11.23
C ALA A 70 -23.07 -37.22 11.75
N GLY A 71 -22.24 -36.20 11.95
CA GLY A 71 -21.03 -36.24 12.77
C GLY A 71 -19.83 -35.51 12.17
N PRO A 72 -18.94 -34.92 12.98
CA PRO A 72 -19.19 -34.24 14.25
C PRO A 72 -18.61 -32.81 14.28
N SER A 73 -19.22 -31.98 15.12
CA SER A 73 -18.78 -30.63 15.49
C SER A 73 -17.42 -30.65 16.21
N PRO A 74 -16.66 -29.54 16.17
CA PRO A 74 -15.29 -29.48 16.68
C PRO A 74 -15.22 -29.26 18.20
N PHE A 75 -14.09 -29.71 18.76
CA PHE A 75 -13.69 -29.61 20.16
C PHE A 75 -13.70 -28.16 20.72
N PRO A 76 -13.92 -28.01 22.03
CA PRO A 76 -14.09 -26.71 22.68
C PRO A 76 -12.75 -26.05 23.00
N PHE A 77 -12.58 -24.79 22.60
CA PHE A 77 -11.57 -23.92 23.19
C PHE A 77 -12.01 -23.55 24.61
N ARG A 78 -11.25 -24.01 25.60
CA ARG A 78 -11.40 -23.61 27.00
C ARG A 78 -10.99 -22.15 27.16
N HIS A 79 -11.86 -21.39 27.81
CA HIS A 79 -11.56 -20.12 28.44
C HIS A 79 -10.43 -20.31 29.46
N ALA A 80 -9.38 -19.51 29.35
CA ALA A 80 -8.45 -19.26 30.44
C ALA A 80 -8.90 -18.00 31.16
N ASP A 81 -9.57 -18.20 32.30
CA ASP A 81 -9.80 -17.17 33.30
C ASP A 81 -8.45 -16.76 33.93
N MET A 82 -8.02 -15.52 33.73
CA MET A 82 -7.02 -14.90 34.60
C MET A 82 -7.75 -14.26 35.78
N ARG A 83 -7.69 -14.94 36.93
CA ARG A 83 -7.97 -14.35 38.24
C ARG A 83 -6.82 -13.41 38.61
N PHE A 84 -7.14 -12.18 38.96
CA PHE A 84 -6.24 -11.29 39.71
C PHE A 84 -6.52 -11.51 41.19
N ASP A 85 -5.60 -12.16 41.89
CA ASP A 85 -5.55 -12.18 43.34
C ASP A 85 -5.01 -10.83 43.84
N GLY A 86 -5.78 -10.20 44.73
CA GLY A 86 -5.35 -9.01 45.46
C GLY A 86 -4.32 -9.38 46.53
N VAL A 87 -3.28 -8.57 46.64
CA VAL A 87 -2.40 -8.54 47.80
C VAL A 87 -2.14 -7.07 48.16
N ASP A 88 -2.60 -6.71 49.35
CA ASP A 88 -2.33 -5.46 50.04
C ASP A 88 -0.82 -5.26 50.28
N GLY A 89 -0.34 -4.04 50.02
CA GLY A 89 1.04 -3.66 50.33
C GLY A 89 1.29 -2.17 50.20
N ARG A 90 1.04 -1.39 51.26
CA ARG A 90 1.61 -0.04 51.42
C ARG A 90 3.09 -0.13 51.77
N PRO A 91 3.94 0.75 51.21
CA PRO A 91 5.14 1.21 51.88
C PRO A 91 5.18 2.75 52.00
N PRO A 92 6.12 3.30 52.80
CA PRO A 92 5.86 4.44 53.66
C PRO A 92 6.22 5.80 53.06
N ALA A 93 5.72 6.83 53.72
CA ALA A 93 6.05 8.24 53.49
C ALA A 93 7.55 8.51 53.69
N SER A 94 8.15 9.27 52.77
CA SER A 94 9.44 9.93 52.98
C SER A 94 9.38 11.43 52.64
N SER A 95 9.73 12.18 53.67
CA SER A 95 10.24 13.56 53.78
C SER A 95 10.32 14.46 52.54
N SER A 96 9.72 15.63 52.73
CA SER A 96 9.88 16.90 52.02
C SER A 96 11.33 17.33 51.75
N VAL A 97 11.61 17.71 50.50
CA VAL A 97 12.73 18.61 50.15
C VAL A 97 12.14 19.92 49.63
N VAL A 98 12.56 21.01 50.28
CA VAL A 98 12.12 22.39 50.08
C VAL A 98 12.73 22.95 48.78
N GLY A 99 11.89 23.19 47.76
CA GLY A 99 12.23 23.97 46.57
C GLY A 99 11.50 25.30 46.57
N ARG A 100 12.21 26.39 46.88
CA ARG A 100 11.70 27.77 46.88
C ARG A 100 11.22 28.19 45.48
N ARG A 101 9.93 28.53 45.34
CA ARG A 101 9.36 29.14 44.13
C ARG A 101 9.17 30.64 44.36
N TRP A 102 9.96 31.44 43.65
CA TRP A 102 9.81 32.90 43.59
C TRP A 102 8.48 33.24 42.90
N ARG A 103 7.56 33.90 43.62
CA ARG A 103 6.37 34.54 43.02
C ARG A 103 6.62 36.04 42.95
N TRP A 104 6.80 36.55 41.74
CA TRP A 104 6.75 37.98 41.46
C TRP A 104 5.30 38.45 41.55
N ARG A 105 5.00 39.27 42.55
CA ARG A 105 3.69 39.92 42.71
C ARG A 105 3.78 41.33 42.14
N TRP A 106 3.36 41.52 40.90
CA TRP A 106 3.17 42.84 40.32
C TRP A 106 1.95 43.51 40.97
N ARG A 107 2.15 44.62 41.69
CA ARG A 107 1.09 45.55 42.12
C ARG A 107 1.01 46.66 41.07
N SER A 108 -0.01 46.62 40.22
CA SER A 108 -0.33 47.72 39.32
C SER A 108 -1.04 48.82 40.12
N ARG A 109 -0.38 49.97 40.35
CA ARG A 109 -1.09 51.22 40.67
C ARG A 109 -1.61 51.78 39.34
N MET A 110 -2.91 51.64 39.07
CA MET A 110 -3.55 52.40 38.00
C MET A 110 -3.97 53.76 38.57
N GLY A 111 -3.28 54.82 38.18
CA GLY A 111 -3.82 56.17 38.22
C GLY A 111 -4.60 56.40 36.93
N SER A 112 -5.89 56.71 37.04
CA SER A 112 -6.72 57.06 35.88
C SER A 112 -6.39 58.49 35.44
N VAL A 113 -5.81 58.64 34.25
CA VAL A 113 -5.70 59.93 33.55
C VAL A 113 -6.82 59.98 32.53
N ASN A 114 -7.82 60.84 32.77
CA ASN A 114 -8.88 61.08 31.80
C ASN A 114 -8.35 61.99 30.69
N VAL A 115 -7.98 61.41 29.55
CA VAL A 115 -7.70 62.16 28.31
C VAL A 115 -8.99 62.20 27.51
N ALA A 116 -9.63 63.37 27.43
CA ALA A 116 -10.77 63.59 26.55
C ALA A 116 -10.29 63.71 25.10
N ILE A 117 -10.48 62.65 24.31
CA ILE A 117 -10.20 62.67 22.87
C ILE A 117 -11.42 63.27 22.17
N PRO A 118 -11.28 64.37 21.40
CA PRO A 118 -12.40 64.95 20.67
C PRO A 118 -12.96 63.91 19.67
N ALA A 119 -14.27 63.69 19.68
CA ALA A 119 -14.93 62.61 18.92
C ALA A 119 -14.55 62.59 17.43
N GLN A 120 -14.25 63.76 16.85
CA GLN A 120 -13.83 63.90 15.45
C GLN A 120 -12.48 63.20 15.16
N ALA A 121 -11.54 63.20 16.10
CA ALA A 121 -10.24 62.53 15.94
C ALA A 121 -10.38 60.99 15.94
N LEU A 122 -11.35 60.45 16.68
CA LEU A 122 -11.63 59.01 16.71
C LEU A 122 -12.22 58.54 15.38
N HIS A 123 -13.10 59.34 14.76
CA HIS A 123 -13.67 59.00 13.45
C HIS A 123 -12.62 58.96 12.33
N HIS A 124 -11.62 59.85 12.35
CA HIS A 124 -10.54 59.83 11.36
C HIS A 124 -9.59 58.65 11.57
N LEU A 125 -9.26 58.31 12.81
CA LEU A 125 -8.42 57.14 13.12
C LEU A 125 -9.11 55.82 12.75
N VAL A 126 -10.40 55.67 13.06
CA VAL A 126 -11.18 54.48 12.69
C VAL A 126 -11.33 54.36 11.17
N ARG A 127 -11.61 55.47 10.45
CA ARG A 127 -11.68 55.45 8.98
C ARG A 127 -10.34 55.08 8.35
N SER A 128 -9.23 55.61 8.88
CA SER A 128 -7.89 55.32 8.36
C SER A 128 -7.48 53.87 8.62
N LEU A 129 -7.82 53.32 9.79
CA LEU A 129 -7.59 51.90 10.11
C LEU A 129 -8.46 50.97 9.26
N VAL A 130 -9.73 51.31 9.03
CA VAL A 130 -10.64 50.50 8.18
C VAL A 130 -10.20 50.54 6.71
N LEU A 131 -9.80 51.70 6.18
CA LEU A 131 -9.24 51.75 4.81
C LEU A 131 -7.93 50.98 4.70
N SER A 132 -7.05 51.06 5.71
CA SER A 132 -5.80 50.30 5.74
C SER A 132 -6.05 48.79 5.76
N PHE A 133 -7.06 48.34 6.52
CA PHE A 133 -7.47 46.93 6.58
C PHE A 133 -8.13 46.45 5.27
N LEU A 134 -8.87 47.32 4.57
CA LEU A 134 -9.46 47.01 3.27
C LEU A 134 -8.41 46.98 2.14
N ILE A 135 -7.36 47.81 2.22
CA ILE A 135 -6.28 47.87 1.21
C ILE A 135 -5.23 46.77 1.44
N PHE A 136 -4.96 46.37 2.69
CA PHE A 136 -4.07 45.23 3.00
C PHE A 136 -4.78 43.88 3.06
N GLY A 137 -6.12 43.85 3.15
CA GLY A 137 -6.92 42.62 3.24
C GLY A 137 -7.18 41.91 1.91
N THR A 138 -6.82 42.51 0.77
CA THR A 138 -7.09 41.94 -0.57
C THR A 138 -5.88 41.27 -1.22
N SER A 139 -4.74 41.22 -0.54
CA SER A 139 -3.57 40.44 -0.99
C SER A 139 -3.57 39.04 -0.41
N THR A 140 -4.69 38.32 -0.48
CA THR A 140 -4.62 36.87 -0.52
C THR A 140 -4.04 36.51 -1.87
N ALA A 141 -2.71 36.38 -1.95
CA ALA A 141 -2.13 35.59 -3.02
C ALA A 141 -2.90 34.28 -3.02
N LEU A 142 -3.64 34.00 -4.09
CA LEU A 142 -4.08 32.66 -4.39
C LEU A 142 -2.77 31.89 -4.57
N VAL A 143 -2.27 31.32 -3.49
CA VAL A 143 -1.39 30.17 -3.59
C VAL A 143 -2.25 29.16 -4.30
N SER A 144 -2.10 29.09 -5.62
CA SER A 144 -2.56 27.94 -6.37
C SER A 144 -1.89 26.78 -5.65
N ALA A 145 -2.66 26.01 -4.89
CA ALA A 145 -2.22 24.69 -4.50
C ALA A 145 -1.85 24.06 -5.85
N ALA A 146 -0.55 23.85 -6.09
CA ALA A 146 -0.13 23.03 -7.21
C ALA A 146 -1.01 21.79 -7.14
N SER A 147 -1.72 21.46 -8.23
CA SER A 147 -2.59 20.29 -8.31
C SER A 147 -1.80 19.12 -7.76
N ALA A 148 -2.12 18.68 -6.54
CA ALA A 148 -1.11 18.06 -5.68
C ALA A 148 -0.62 16.70 -6.21
N TRP A 149 -1.22 16.18 -7.27
CA TRP A 149 -0.98 14.82 -7.78
C TRP A 149 -1.20 14.74 -9.30
N ALA A 150 -0.89 15.81 -10.05
CA ALA A 150 -0.89 15.80 -11.52
C ALA A 150 0.44 15.27 -12.11
N VAL A 151 0.51 15.12 -13.44
CA VAL A 151 1.77 14.86 -14.18
C VAL A 151 2.83 15.87 -13.72
N THR A 152 4.00 15.37 -13.32
CA THR A 152 5.07 16.22 -12.76
C THR A 152 6.21 16.43 -13.76
N ASP A 153 7.06 17.41 -13.45
CA ASP A 153 8.40 17.48 -14.04
C ASP A 153 9.29 16.34 -13.52
N TRP A 154 10.43 16.16 -14.16
CA TRP A 154 11.44 15.18 -13.74
C TRP A 154 12.07 15.57 -12.41
N ALA A 155 12.16 14.61 -11.50
CA ALA A 155 12.82 14.72 -10.21
C ALA A 155 13.83 13.58 -10.03
N ASP A 156 14.84 13.82 -9.20
CA ASP A 156 15.85 12.81 -8.87
C ASP A 156 15.33 11.82 -7.81
N ALA A 157 15.69 10.56 -7.96
CA ALA A 157 15.44 9.47 -7.01
C ALA A 157 16.52 8.39 -7.11
N HIS A 158 16.37 7.34 -6.32
CA HIS A 158 17.10 6.09 -6.50
C HIS A 158 16.15 4.95 -6.84
N ALA A 159 16.68 3.89 -7.43
CA ALA A 159 15.94 2.66 -7.62
C ALA A 159 16.77 1.45 -7.19
N THR A 160 16.10 0.51 -6.53
CA THR A 160 16.55 -0.88 -6.29
C THR A 160 15.53 -1.82 -6.91
N PHE A 161 15.64 -3.12 -6.62
CA PHE A 161 14.64 -4.08 -7.00
C PHE A 161 14.40 -5.16 -5.94
N TYR A 162 13.23 -5.77 -6.03
CA TYR A 162 12.83 -6.92 -5.23
C TYR A 162 12.07 -7.95 -6.05
N GLY A 163 11.92 -9.14 -5.46
CA GLY A 163 11.26 -10.28 -6.10
C GLY A 163 12.13 -11.03 -7.11
N GLY A 164 11.57 -12.11 -7.67
CA GLY A 164 12.23 -12.94 -8.66
C GLY A 164 12.16 -12.36 -10.08
N GLN A 165 12.89 -12.98 -11.01
CA GLN A 165 12.93 -12.58 -12.44
C GLN A 165 11.56 -12.64 -13.15
N ASP A 166 10.59 -13.32 -12.55
CA ASP A 166 9.20 -13.46 -12.95
C ASP A 166 8.25 -12.56 -12.12
N ALA A 167 8.79 -11.59 -11.37
CA ALA A 167 8.09 -10.80 -10.34
C ALA A 167 7.45 -11.62 -9.21
N SER A 168 7.88 -12.87 -8.98
CA SER A 168 7.51 -13.58 -7.76
C SER A 168 7.93 -12.78 -6.52
N GLY A 169 7.11 -12.80 -5.46
CA GLY A 169 7.36 -12.02 -4.25
C GLY A 169 6.93 -10.54 -4.32
N THR A 170 6.37 -10.06 -5.44
CA THR A 170 5.79 -8.70 -5.50
C THR A 170 4.30 -8.63 -5.16
N MET A 171 3.68 -9.76 -4.82
CA MET A 171 2.24 -9.89 -4.56
C MET A 171 1.86 -9.51 -3.13
N GLY A 172 0.60 -9.11 -2.91
CA GLY A 172 0.09 -8.79 -1.58
C GLY A 172 0.63 -7.48 -1.01
N GLY A 173 1.11 -6.58 -1.87
CA GLY A 173 1.68 -5.30 -1.46
C GLY A 173 0.73 -4.41 -0.66
N ALA A 174 1.30 -3.41 0.00
CA ALA A 174 0.62 -2.48 0.90
C ALA A 174 -0.58 -1.74 0.28
N CYS A 175 -0.74 -1.72 -1.04
CA CYS A 175 -1.89 -1.10 -1.70
C CYS A 175 -3.18 -1.93 -1.65
N GLY A 176 -3.11 -3.21 -1.25
CA GLY A 176 -4.27 -4.09 -1.13
C GLY A 176 -4.69 -4.80 -2.41
N TYR A 177 -3.94 -4.66 -3.50
CA TYR A 177 -4.27 -5.25 -4.82
C TYR A 177 -4.12 -6.77 -4.89
N GLY A 178 -3.68 -7.44 -3.82
CA GLY A 178 -3.52 -8.89 -3.79
C GLY A 178 -2.59 -9.39 -4.90
N ASN A 179 -3.10 -10.25 -5.78
CA ASN A 179 -2.34 -10.72 -6.93
C ASN A 179 -2.39 -9.70 -8.08
N LEU A 180 -1.22 -9.17 -8.45
CA LEU A 180 -1.06 -8.12 -9.46
C LEU A 180 -1.39 -8.60 -10.88
N TYR A 181 -1.29 -9.90 -11.17
CA TYR A 181 -1.68 -10.45 -12.47
C TYR A 181 -3.20 -10.44 -12.63
N SER A 182 -3.94 -10.89 -11.61
CA SER A 182 -5.42 -10.91 -11.65
C SER A 182 -6.04 -9.51 -11.58
N THR A 183 -5.34 -8.55 -10.95
CA THR A 183 -5.79 -7.14 -10.89
C THR A 183 -5.28 -6.29 -12.06
N ALA A 184 -4.62 -6.90 -13.05
CA ALA A 184 -4.13 -6.27 -14.28
C ALA A 184 -3.05 -5.17 -14.07
N TYR A 185 -2.33 -5.20 -12.95
CA TYR A 185 -1.14 -4.36 -12.74
C TYR A 185 0.15 -5.04 -13.27
N GLY A 186 0.19 -6.37 -13.24
CA GLY A 186 1.27 -7.18 -13.81
C GLY A 186 2.65 -6.93 -13.19
N THR A 187 3.69 -7.17 -13.98
CA THR A 187 5.09 -7.00 -13.56
C THR A 187 5.56 -5.55 -13.58
N ALA A 188 4.84 -4.65 -14.24
CA ALA A 188 5.17 -3.22 -14.33
C ALA A 188 4.81 -2.48 -13.04
N SER A 189 5.41 -2.91 -11.94
CA SER A 189 5.07 -2.52 -10.58
C SER A 189 6.30 -2.05 -9.78
N THR A 190 6.03 -1.27 -8.72
CA THR A 190 7.04 -0.76 -7.79
C THR A 190 6.48 -0.65 -6.39
N ALA A 191 7.34 -0.87 -5.39
CA ALA A 191 7.13 -0.35 -4.06
C ALA A 191 7.71 1.08 -3.97
N LEU A 192 7.01 1.95 -3.25
CA LEU A 192 7.43 3.34 -3.06
C LEU A 192 8.04 3.54 -1.68
N SER A 193 9.11 4.33 -1.57
CA SER A 193 9.61 4.79 -0.27
C SER A 193 8.56 5.61 0.47
N ASN A 194 8.74 5.81 1.77
CA ASN A 194 7.82 6.60 2.59
C ASN A 194 7.62 8.03 2.06
N ALA A 195 8.67 8.63 1.47
CA ALA A 195 8.58 9.97 0.87
C ALA A 195 7.61 10.03 -0.33
N LEU A 196 7.42 8.90 -1.02
CA LEU A 196 6.58 8.82 -2.22
C LEU A 196 5.25 8.08 -1.97
N PHE A 197 5.18 7.16 -1.00
CA PHE A 197 4.01 6.31 -0.76
C PHE A 197 2.80 7.06 -0.21
N ASN A 198 3.04 8.15 0.54
CA ASN A 198 2.03 9.03 1.12
C ASN A 198 0.91 8.27 1.86
N ASN A 199 1.29 7.38 2.80
CA ASN A 199 0.35 6.54 3.55
C ASN A 199 -0.64 5.76 2.67
N GLY A 200 -0.21 5.38 1.46
CA GLY A 200 -1.02 4.61 0.52
C GLY A 200 -1.87 5.45 -0.42
N LEU A 201 -1.90 6.77 -0.28
CA LEU A 201 -2.60 7.65 -1.22
C LEU A 201 -1.95 7.67 -2.61
N SER A 202 -0.68 7.27 -2.74
CA SER A 202 -0.03 7.12 -4.05
C SER A 202 -0.31 5.77 -4.73
N CYS A 203 -1.01 4.86 -4.05
CA CYS A 203 -1.31 3.55 -4.61
C CYS A 203 -2.12 3.66 -5.89
N GLY A 204 -1.66 2.98 -6.94
CA GLY A 204 -2.25 3.03 -8.29
C GLY A 204 -1.68 4.12 -9.20
N ALA A 205 -0.94 5.11 -8.67
CA ALA A 205 -0.29 6.13 -9.49
C ALA A 205 0.79 5.53 -10.41
N CYS A 206 0.96 6.12 -11.59
CA CYS A 206 1.94 5.69 -12.58
C CYS A 206 3.13 6.64 -12.67
N PHE A 207 4.31 6.07 -12.80
CA PHE A 207 5.56 6.80 -12.87
C PHE A 207 6.37 6.38 -14.09
N GLN A 208 6.89 7.36 -14.81
CA GLN A 208 7.92 7.14 -15.81
C GLN A 208 9.28 7.30 -15.13
N ILE A 209 10.19 6.35 -15.33
CA ILE A 209 11.49 6.30 -14.66
C ILE A 209 12.59 6.06 -15.70
N MET A 210 13.70 6.80 -15.60
CA MET A 210 14.89 6.62 -16.42
C MET A 210 16.17 6.56 -15.57
N CYS A 211 17.16 5.79 -15.99
CA CYS A 211 18.46 5.70 -15.31
C CYS A 211 19.33 6.93 -15.61
N LYS A 212 20.00 7.49 -14.59
CA LYS A 212 20.95 8.60 -14.76
C LYS A 212 22.31 8.07 -15.22
N LEU A 213 22.59 8.20 -16.52
CA LEU A 213 23.78 7.63 -17.16
C LEU A 213 25.11 8.18 -16.58
N ASP A 214 25.11 9.42 -16.11
CA ASP A 214 26.26 10.07 -15.48
C ASP A 214 26.51 9.61 -14.03
N GLY A 215 25.49 9.02 -13.39
CA GLY A 215 25.53 8.59 -12.00
C GLY A 215 25.79 7.10 -11.78
N SER A 216 25.73 6.25 -12.81
CA SER A 216 26.02 4.83 -12.68
C SER A 216 26.48 4.18 -13.99
N LYS A 217 27.60 3.46 -13.90
CA LYS A 217 28.14 2.64 -15.00
C LYS A 217 27.26 1.43 -15.35
N TYR A 218 26.32 1.07 -14.47
CA TYR A 218 25.43 -0.08 -14.66
C TYR A 218 24.17 0.27 -15.46
N CYS A 219 23.87 1.57 -15.63
CA CYS A 219 22.77 2.01 -16.49
C CYS A 219 23.02 1.59 -17.93
N TYR A 220 22.01 1.03 -18.61
CA TYR A 220 22.13 0.73 -20.03
C TYR A 220 22.16 2.02 -20.85
N THR A 221 23.11 2.08 -21.79
CA THR A 221 23.25 3.21 -22.71
C THR A 221 22.05 3.29 -23.65
N GLY A 222 21.61 4.51 -23.97
CA GLY A 222 20.45 4.76 -24.84
C GLY A 222 19.22 5.37 -24.16
N GLY A 223 19.26 5.63 -22.84
CA GLY A 223 18.29 6.49 -22.15
C GLY A 223 16.85 5.96 -22.16
N LYS A 224 16.66 4.63 -22.15
CA LYS A 224 15.33 4.03 -22.09
C LYS A 224 14.64 4.39 -20.78
N SER A 225 13.36 4.72 -20.88
CA SER A 225 12.49 4.89 -19.72
C SER A 225 11.52 3.71 -19.60
N ILE A 226 11.22 3.32 -18.37
CA ILE A 226 10.12 2.40 -18.05
C ILE A 226 8.92 3.18 -17.53
N THR A 227 7.73 2.57 -17.56
CA THR A 227 6.56 3.04 -16.82
C THR A 227 6.11 1.96 -15.85
N VAL A 228 5.89 2.34 -14.59
CA VAL A 228 5.47 1.42 -13.51
C VAL A 228 4.26 1.97 -12.77
N THR A 229 3.47 1.08 -12.17
CA THR A 229 2.39 1.42 -11.25
C THR A 229 2.84 1.20 -9.80
N ALA A 230 2.52 2.13 -8.90
CA ALA A 230 2.73 1.96 -7.47
C ALA A 230 1.76 0.94 -6.88
N THR A 231 2.28 -0.17 -6.37
CA THR A 231 1.47 -1.28 -5.85
C THR A 231 1.87 -1.72 -4.44
N ASN A 232 2.94 -1.15 -3.90
CA ASN A 232 3.48 -1.54 -2.60
C ASN A 232 4.19 -0.37 -1.90
N ALA A 233 4.54 -0.57 -0.63
CA ALA A 233 5.39 0.32 0.15
C ALA A 233 6.75 -0.34 0.38
N CYS A 234 7.83 0.43 0.27
CA CYS A 234 9.13 0.03 0.75
C CYS A 234 9.29 0.50 2.21
N PRO A 235 9.35 -0.42 3.19
CA PRO A 235 9.42 -0.07 4.59
C PRO A 235 10.76 0.61 4.97
N PRO A 236 10.79 1.40 6.05
CA PRO A 236 12.01 2.03 6.51
C PRO A 236 13.03 1.00 7.05
N GLY A 237 14.29 1.42 7.18
CA GLY A 237 15.38 0.58 7.69
C GLY A 237 16.11 -0.27 6.63
N SER A 238 15.92 0.05 5.35
CA SER A 238 16.71 -0.51 4.24
C SER A 238 18.19 -0.16 4.38
N GLU A 239 19.09 -1.00 3.87
CA GLU A 239 20.52 -0.67 3.78
C GLU A 239 20.73 0.63 2.96
N GLY A 240 21.49 1.59 3.51
CA GLY A 240 21.65 2.93 2.92
C GLY A 240 20.47 3.89 3.15
N GLY A 241 19.42 3.44 3.84
CA GLY A 241 18.25 4.23 4.21
C GLY A 241 17.46 4.75 3.01
N TRP A 242 17.47 4.03 1.89
CA TRP A 242 16.82 4.45 0.64
C TRP A 242 15.31 4.62 0.76
N CYS A 243 14.67 3.77 1.56
CA CYS A 243 13.23 3.84 1.79
C CYS A 243 12.83 4.79 2.93
N ASP A 244 13.83 5.34 3.64
CA ASP A 244 13.62 6.28 4.74
C ASP A 244 13.37 7.71 4.21
N PRO A 245 12.46 8.48 4.83
CA PRO A 245 12.34 9.91 4.55
C PRO A 245 13.68 10.64 4.79
N PRO A 246 14.02 11.66 3.97
CA PRO A 246 13.23 12.26 2.89
C PRO A 246 13.51 11.66 1.50
N LYS A 247 14.14 10.48 1.40
CA LYS A 247 14.62 9.97 0.12
C LYS A 247 13.49 9.48 -0.77
N ALA A 248 13.40 10.05 -1.97
CA ALA A 248 12.58 9.49 -3.04
C ALA A 248 13.25 8.23 -3.59
N HIS A 249 12.55 7.11 -3.53
CA HIS A 249 13.10 5.82 -3.93
C HIS A 249 12.02 4.86 -4.44
N PHE A 250 12.40 4.11 -5.48
CA PHE A 250 11.57 3.09 -6.13
C PHE A 250 12.21 1.72 -5.93
N ASP A 251 11.52 0.84 -5.21
CA ASP A 251 11.93 -0.56 -5.17
C ASP A 251 11.14 -1.31 -6.25
N LEU A 252 11.75 -1.43 -7.43
CA LEU A 252 11.10 -1.93 -8.63
C LEU A 252 10.92 -3.44 -8.56
N SER A 253 9.95 -4.00 -9.29
CA SER A 253 10.02 -5.42 -9.59
C SER A 253 11.30 -5.73 -10.39
N TYR A 254 11.91 -6.90 -10.16
CA TYR A 254 13.10 -7.31 -10.92
C TYR A 254 12.94 -7.15 -12.45
N PRO A 255 11.81 -7.55 -13.08
CA PRO A 255 11.59 -7.35 -14.52
C PRO A 255 11.67 -5.92 -15.00
N MET A 256 11.34 -4.95 -14.14
CA MET A 256 11.37 -3.54 -14.51
C MET A 256 12.74 -2.93 -14.28
N PHE A 257 13.43 -3.30 -13.21
CA PHE A 257 14.80 -2.84 -12.95
C PHE A 257 15.78 -3.26 -14.06
N GLN A 258 15.71 -4.53 -14.47
CA GLN A 258 16.62 -5.07 -15.50
C GLN A 258 16.40 -4.46 -16.90
N GLN A 259 15.39 -3.60 -17.09
CA GLN A 259 15.24 -2.82 -18.31
C GLN A 259 16.04 -1.51 -18.27
N LEU A 260 16.40 -1.04 -17.08
CA LEU A 260 17.14 0.21 -16.86
C LEU A 260 18.64 -0.02 -16.67
N ALA A 261 19.02 -1.07 -15.95
CA ALA A 261 20.41 -1.30 -15.57
C ALA A 261 20.74 -2.79 -15.34
N GLU A 262 22.03 -3.10 -15.32
CA GLU A 262 22.53 -4.40 -14.91
C GLU A 262 22.18 -4.67 -13.42
N PRO A 263 21.54 -5.81 -13.08
CA PRO A 263 21.14 -6.12 -11.70
C PRO A 263 22.28 -6.10 -10.67
N VAL A 264 23.53 -6.36 -11.10
CA VAL A 264 24.72 -6.28 -10.25
C VAL A 264 24.97 -4.89 -9.68
N GLY A 265 24.38 -3.84 -10.27
CA GLY A 265 24.45 -2.49 -9.72
C GLY A 265 23.74 -2.33 -8.38
N GLY A 266 22.73 -3.16 -8.10
CA GLY A 266 21.95 -3.16 -6.87
C GLY A 266 21.08 -1.90 -6.70
N VAL A 267 21.72 -0.74 -6.59
CA VAL A 267 21.09 0.59 -6.53
C VAL A 267 21.59 1.46 -7.67
N ILE A 268 20.67 2.18 -8.32
CA ILE A 268 20.97 3.11 -9.41
C ILE A 268 20.33 4.48 -9.16
N PRO A 269 21.00 5.59 -9.51
CA PRO A 269 20.36 6.89 -9.55
C PRO A 269 19.41 6.95 -10.75
N VAL A 270 18.22 7.48 -10.53
CA VAL A 270 17.18 7.60 -11.56
C VAL A 270 16.60 9.01 -11.57
N GLN A 271 16.00 9.38 -12.69
CA GLN A 271 15.01 10.45 -12.74
C GLN A 271 13.65 9.83 -12.88
N TYR A 272 12.65 10.40 -12.24
CA TYR A 272 11.26 9.98 -12.35
C TYR A 272 10.34 11.17 -12.54
N LYS A 273 9.17 10.90 -13.10
CA LYS A 273 8.03 11.82 -13.07
C LYS A 273 6.73 11.03 -12.99
N ARG A 274 5.69 11.63 -12.43
CA ARG A 274 4.35 11.07 -12.49
C ARG A 274 3.78 11.22 -13.90
N VAL A 275 3.07 10.21 -14.38
CA VAL A 275 2.42 10.20 -15.69
C VAL A 275 0.99 9.68 -15.59
N SER A 276 0.16 9.97 -16.59
CA SER A 276 -1.19 9.42 -16.68
C SER A 276 -1.16 7.89 -16.85
N CYS A 277 -1.93 7.18 -16.03
CA CYS A 277 -2.12 5.75 -16.09
C CYS A 277 -3.02 5.35 -17.27
N GLN A 278 -2.47 4.53 -18.17
CA GLN A 278 -3.22 3.88 -19.23
C GLN A 278 -3.77 2.56 -18.72
N LYS A 279 -5.10 2.39 -18.77
CA LYS A 279 -5.81 1.19 -18.31
C LYS A 279 -6.82 0.74 -19.37
N ASN A 280 -7.08 -0.55 -19.42
CA ASN A 280 -8.10 -1.13 -20.29
C ASN A 280 -9.35 -1.44 -19.47
N GLY A 281 -10.52 -1.16 -20.02
CA GLY A 281 -11.78 -1.35 -19.31
C GLY A 281 -12.05 -0.26 -18.27
N GLY A 282 -13.10 -0.48 -17.49
CA GLY A 282 -13.53 0.48 -16.49
C GLY A 282 -12.79 0.34 -15.16
N ILE A 283 -12.99 1.35 -14.31
CA ILE A 283 -12.60 1.26 -12.91
C ILE A 283 -13.34 0.09 -12.24
N ARG A 284 -12.69 -0.57 -11.27
CA ARG A 284 -13.23 -1.75 -10.59
C ARG A 284 -13.37 -1.52 -9.09
N PHE A 285 -14.49 -1.98 -8.54
CA PHE A 285 -14.81 -1.92 -7.12
C PHE A 285 -15.01 -3.33 -6.59
N THR A 286 -14.13 -3.77 -5.70
CA THR A 286 -14.31 -5.03 -4.97
C THR A 286 -14.90 -4.72 -3.60
N ILE A 287 -16.11 -5.21 -3.33
CA ILE A 287 -16.85 -4.91 -2.12
C ILE A 287 -16.64 -6.04 -1.12
N ASN A 288 -15.99 -5.76 0.01
CA ASN A 288 -15.73 -6.71 1.10
C ASN A 288 -16.40 -6.24 2.40
N GLY A 289 -16.39 -7.09 3.43
CA GLY A 289 -16.92 -6.75 4.74
C GLY A 289 -18.25 -7.45 5.05
N ASN A 290 -19.19 -6.70 5.63
CA ASN A 290 -20.53 -7.16 6.03
C ASN A 290 -21.51 -5.98 6.06
N ALA A 291 -22.80 -6.23 6.29
CA ALA A 291 -23.84 -5.20 6.21
C ALA A 291 -23.63 -3.97 7.12
N TRP A 292 -22.80 -4.05 8.16
CA TRP A 292 -22.50 -2.91 9.04
C TRP A 292 -21.14 -2.26 8.75
N PHE A 293 -20.33 -2.86 7.87
CA PHE A 293 -18.98 -2.44 7.53
C PHE A 293 -18.67 -2.82 6.09
N ASP A 294 -18.67 -1.83 5.20
CA ASP A 294 -18.24 -1.99 3.82
C ASP A 294 -16.76 -1.64 3.70
N LEU A 295 -15.99 -2.50 3.04
CA LEU A 295 -14.60 -2.26 2.66
C LEU A 295 -14.46 -2.40 1.14
N VAL A 296 -14.33 -1.28 0.45
CA VAL A 296 -14.25 -1.21 -1.00
C VAL A 296 -12.80 -1.03 -1.43
N LEU A 297 -12.26 -2.02 -2.13
CA LEU A 297 -10.98 -1.92 -2.82
C LEU A 297 -11.21 -1.36 -4.22
N VAL A 298 -10.54 -0.26 -4.56
CA VAL A 298 -10.61 0.36 -5.88
C VAL A 298 -9.39 -0.07 -6.72
N THR A 299 -9.63 -0.60 -7.91
CA THR A 299 -8.56 -1.03 -8.84
C THR A 299 -8.82 -0.58 -10.27
N ASN A 300 -7.80 -0.72 -11.13
CA ASN A 300 -7.88 -0.39 -12.56
C ASN A 300 -8.20 1.09 -12.85
N VAL A 301 -7.71 2.00 -12.02
CA VAL A 301 -7.92 3.45 -12.16
C VAL A 301 -7.00 3.99 -13.25
N GLY A 302 -7.59 4.57 -14.31
CA GLY A 302 -6.89 5.32 -15.35
C GLY A 302 -6.61 6.77 -14.93
N GLY A 303 -5.94 7.55 -15.78
CA GLY A 303 -5.71 8.95 -15.49
C GLY A 303 -4.71 9.14 -14.33
N GLY A 304 -5.13 9.72 -13.21
CA GLY A 304 -4.26 9.92 -12.04
C GLY A 304 -3.76 8.62 -11.40
N GLY A 305 -4.54 7.54 -11.53
CA GLY A 305 -4.22 6.20 -11.04
C GLY A 305 -4.52 5.96 -9.56
N ASP A 306 -4.52 7.02 -8.76
CA ASP A 306 -4.82 7.02 -7.32
C ASP A 306 -6.17 7.66 -7.02
N ILE A 307 -6.89 7.11 -6.04
CA ILE A 307 -8.06 7.76 -5.46
C ILE A 307 -7.65 8.54 -4.21
N ALA A 308 -8.18 9.75 -4.08
CA ALA A 308 -8.02 10.61 -2.91
C ALA A 308 -9.35 10.82 -2.14
N LYS A 309 -10.50 10.53 -2.77
CA LYS A 309 -11.80 10.51 -2.10
C LYS A 309 -12.70 9.47 -2.76
N LEU A 310 -13.39 8.66 -1.95
CA LEU A 310 -14.42 7.74 -2.41
C LEU A 310 -15.72 7.97 -1.66
N GLU A 311 -16.83 7.86 -2.38
CA GLU A 311 -18.17 7.92 -1.83
C GLU A 311 -19.01 6.81 -2.50
N MET A 312 -19.96 6.25 -1.76
CA MET A 312 -20.85 5.21 -2.27
C MET A 312 -22.31 5.57 -1.96
N LYS A 313 -23.24 5.10 -2.79
CA LYS A 313 -24.67 5.23 -2.51
C LYS A 313 -25.46 4.05 -3.04
N GLY A 314 -26.61 3.81 -2.42
CA GLY A 314 -27.67 2.96 -2.95
C GLY A 314 -28.58 3.69 -3.94
N ALA A 315 -29.48 2.93 -4.58
CA ALA A 315 -30.54 3.46 -5.43
C ALA A 315 -31.44 4.50 -4.73
N SER A 316 -31.68 4.33 -3.42
CA SER A 316 -32.58 5.16 -2.60
C SER A 316 -31.88 5.76 -1.37
N THR A 317 -30.58 6.03 -1.46
CA THR A 317 -29.82 6.73 -0.41
C THR A 317 -29.10 7.95 -0.99
N ASP A 318 -28.70 8.86 -0.11
CA ASP A 318 -27.74 9.91 -0.43
C ASP A 318 -26.32 9.33 -0.57
N TRP A 319 -25.39 10.14 -1.09
CA TRP A 319 -23.96 9.84 -1.13
C TRP A 319 -23.38 9.74 0.28
N CYS A 320 -22.84 8.57 0.61
CA CYS A 320 -22.08 8.34 1.83
C CYS A 320 -20.58 8.47 1.55
N PRO A 321 -19.87 9.38 2.24
CA PRO A 321 -18.42 9.49 2.13
C PRO A 321 -17.74 8.31 2.83
N MET A 322 -16.72 7.76 2.17
CA MET A 322 -15.90 6.68 2.69
C MET A 322 -14.58 7.23 3.22
N SER A 323 -14.08 6.65 4.30
CA SER A 323 -12.76 6.98 4.85
C SER A 323 -11.71 6.05 4.25
N GLN A 324 -10.52 6.57 3.93
CA GLN A 324 -9.40 5.71 3.58
C GLN A 324 -9.03 4.85 4.79
N ASN A 325 -9.02 3.53 4.62
CA ASN A 325 -8.53 2.61 5.65
C ASN A 325 -7.01 2.46 5.50
N TRP A 326 -6.56 1.82 4.42
CA TRP A 326 -5.15 1.69 4.06
C TRP A 326 -5.00 1.37 2.57
N GLY A 327 -3.98 1.95 1.93
CA GLY A 327 -3.79 1.81 0.49
C GLY A 327 -5.01 2.32 -0.27
N GLN A 328 -5.56 1.49 -1.18
CA GLN A 328 -6.81 1.79 -1.90
C GLN A 328 -8.02 1.03 -1.34
N ASN A 329 -7.98 0.64 -0.06
CA ASN A 329 -9.16 0.16 0.65
C ASN A 329 -9.85 1.33 1.34
N TRP A 330 -11.12 1.51 1.03
CA TRP A 330 -11.99 2.58 1.52
C TRP A 330 -13.12 1.96 2.34
N GLN A 331 -13.44 2.55 3.49
CA GLN A 331 -14.44 2.00 4.40
C GLN A 331 -15.62 2.93 4.65
N ALA A 332 -16.79 2.33 4.81
CA ALA A 332 -18.00 2.96 5.35
C ALA A 332 -18.60 2.04 6.42
N SER A 333 -19.12 2.62 7.49
CA SER A 333 -19.69 1.86 8.63
C SER A 333 -21.08 2.35 8.94
N GLY A 334 -21.97 1.45 9.37
CA GLY A 334 -23.31 1.81 9.81
C GLY A 334 -24.30 2.07 8.68
N HIS A 335 -24.11 1.43 7.52
CA HIS A 335 -24.96 1.58 6.34
C HIS A 335 -25.62 0.27 5.86
N PRO A 336 -26.31 -0.49 6.74
CA PRO A 336 -26.97 -1.74 6.34
C PRO A 336 -28.05 -1.55 5.27
N GLU A 337 -28.56 -0.32 5.11
CA GLU A 337 -29.51 0.04 4.06
C GLU A 337 -28.92 -0.12 2.65
N LEU A 338 -27.59 -0.12 2.46
CA LEU A 338 -26.97 -0.27 1.14
C LEU A 338 -27.09 -1.71 0.60
N CYS A 339 -27.20 -2.70 1.48
CA CYS A 339 -27.43 -4.09 1.09
C CYS A 339 -28.80 -4.24 0.40
N GLY A 340 -28.82 -4.94 -0.74
CA GLY A 340 -30.04 -5.14 -1.51
C GLY A 340 -30.40 -3.98 -2.46
N GLN A 341 -29.58 -2.92 -2.52
CA GLN A 341 -29.73 -1.83 -3.48
C GLN A 341 -28.66 -1.91 -4.58
N THR A 342 -28.95 -1.35 -5.76
CA THR A 342 -27.88 -1.09 -6.73
C THR A 342 -26.91 -0.07 -6.14
N LEU A 343 -25.61 -0.28 -6.35
CA LEU A 343 -24.58 0.61 -5.81
C LEU A 343 -23.97 1.48 -6.89
N SER A 344 -23.82 2.76 -6.56
CA SER A 344 -23.09 3.75 -7.33
C SER A 344 -21.90 4.26 -6.53
N PHE A 345 -20.85 4.71 -7.21
CA PHE A 345 -19.63 5.21 -6.61
C PHE A 345 -19.29 6.58 -7.16
N ARG A 346 -18.77 7.48 -6.32
CA ARG A 346 -18.14 8.73 -6.75
C ARG A 346 -16.70 8.70 -6.31
N ALA A 347 -15.79 8.73 -7.28
CA ALA A 347 -14.35 8.69 -7.01
C ALA A 347 -13.72 10.02 -7.43
N THR A 348 -12.81 10.53 -6.61
CA THR A 348 -12.00 11.71 -6.91
C THR A 348 -10.54 11.31 -6.90
N LEU A 349 -9.84 11.60 -8.00
CA LEU A 349 -8.42 11.36 -8.16
C LEU A 349 -7.60 12.32 -7.29
N GLY A 350 -6.33 11.99 -7.03
CA GLY A 350 -5.41 12.91 -6.35
C GLY A 350 -5.27 14.27 -7.04
N ASP A 351 -5.41 14.32 -8.38
CA ASP A 351 -5.34 15.56 -9.16
C ASP A 351 -6.61 16.43 -9.06
N GLY A 352 -7.62 15.97 -8.32
CA GLY A 352 -8.87 16.68 -8.08
C GLY A 352 -10.00 16.37 -9.08
N ARG A 353 -9.73 15.64 -10.16
CA ARG A 353 -10.80 15.20 -11.09
C ARG A 353 -11.72 14.21 -10.41
N SER A 354 -13.03 14.40 -10.55
CA SER A 354 -14.06 13.56 -9.94
C SER A 354 -14.99 12.97 -11.00
N GLN A 355 -15.42 11.73 -10.80
CA GLN A 355 -16.37 11.06 -11.67
C GLN A 355 -17.34 10.21 -10.84
N GLU A 356 -18.61 10.21 -11.27
CA GLU A 356 -19.66 9.36 -10.72
C GLU A 356 -19.88 8.16 -11.65
N PHE A 357 -19.97 6.98 -11.04
CA PHE A 357 -20.18 5.69 -11.66
C PHE A 357 -21.50 5.14 -11.13
N TYR A 358 -22.57 5.28 -11.92
CA TYR A 358 -23.91 4.87 -11.53
C TYR A 358 -24.16 3.38 -11.77
N ASP A 359 -24.92 2.76 -10.86
CA ASP A 359 -25.45 1.39 -10.96
C ASP A 359 -24.39 0.34 -11.32
N VAL A 360 -23.20 0.46 -10.74
CA VAL A 360 -22.04 -0.40 -11.01
C VAL A 360 -22.25 -1.81 -10.45
N ALA A 361 -22.79 -1.92 -9.23
CA ALA A 361 -23.16 -3.20 -8.64
C ALA A 361 -24.69 -3.36 -8.67
N PRO A 362 -25.23 -4.49 -9.20
CA PRO A 362 -26.66 -4.75 -9.21
C PRO A 362 -27.18 -5.03 -7.79
N SER A 363 -28.49 -4.92 -7.54
CA SER A 363 -29.09 -5.07 -6.20
C SER A 363 -28.84 -6.42 -5.51
N ASN A 364 -28.48 -7.46 -6.26
CA ASN A 364 -28.13 -8.77 -5.75
C ASN A 364 -26.61 -8.96 -5.54
N TRP A 365 -25.84 -7.88 -5.46
CA TRP A 365 -24.42 -7.93 -5.11
C TRP A 365 -24.21 -8.58 -3.73
N GLY A 366 -23.04 -9.17 -3.54
CA GLY A 366 -22.59 -9.74 -2.29
C GLY A 366 -21.12 -9.44 -2.00
N PHE A 367 -20.73 -9.59 -0.74
CA PHE A 367 -19.36 -9.38 -0.30
C PHE A 367 -18.37 -10.37 -0.95
N GLY A 368 -17.17 -9.88 -1.25
CA GLY A 368 -16.12 -10.58 -1.99
C GLY A 368 -16.23 -10.46 -3.51
N GLN A 369 -17.26 -9.78 -4.03
CA GLN A 369 -17.45 -9.61 -5.48
C GLN A 369 -16.77 -8.34 -6.00
N THR A 370 -16.36 -8.39 -7.27
CA THR A 370 -15.78 -7.26 -8.00
C THR A 370 -16.72 -6.84 -9.12
N PHE A 371 -16.96 -5.53 -9.21
CA PHE A 371 -17.81 -4.91 -10.24
C PHE A 371 -16.99 -3.91 -11.04
N GLU A 372 -17.08 -4.00 -12.37
CA GLU A 372 -16.41 -3.09 -13.30
C GLU A 372 -17.41 -2.07 -13.83
N ALA A 373 -17.06 -0.77 -13.74
CA ALA A 373 -17.87 0.29 -14.33
C ALA A 373 -17.71 0.34 -15.84
N ASN A 374 -18.59 1.06 -16.55
CA ASN A 374 -18.48 1.22 -18.00
C ASN A 374 -17.41 2.24 -18.44
N THR A 375 -16.90 3.04 -17.51
CA THR A 375 -16.01 4.18 -17.79
C THR A 375 -14.79 4.20 -16.88
N ASN A 376 -13.82 5.05 -17.25
CA ASN A 376 -12.58 5.27 -16.53
C ASN A 376 -12.13 6.74 -16.73
N PHE A 377 -11.11 7.19 -16.00
CA PHE A 377 -10.60 8.58 -16.02
C PHE A 377 -9.62 8.91 -17.18
N LEU A 378 -9.75 8.20 -18.31
CA LEU A 378 -8.81 8.24 -19.44
C LEU A 378 -8.95 9.49 -20.30
#